data_AF-A0A1M6PCP7-F1
#
_entry.id   AF-A0A1M6PCP7-F1
#
_cell.length_a   1.000
_cell.length_b   1.000
_cell.length_c   1.000
_cell.angle_alpha   90.00
_cell.angle_beta   90.00
_cell.angle_gamma   90.00
#
_symmetry.space_group_name_H-M   'P 1'
#
loop_
_entity.id
_entity.type
_entity.pdbx_description
1 polymer ?
#
loop_
_entity_poly.entity_id
_entity_poly.type
_entity_poly.pdbx_seq_one_letter_code
_entity_poly.pdbx_strand_id
1 'polypeptide(L)'
;MSMIYLPSCKFTSYSPEASKNIKNYLSENYDMQIGGCCRPDHKKLTNRDTVVYICNTCAAFCTEDSSAEKVISLWELLDNDKQFSYPDYGHKKMAIQDCWRVYDNTSQQKAVRRIIRRMNIDIEELDENYDKTNFCGVSLYEPLPKQNGDFAPKRFIENAEDLFLPHTKEEQVALMKEHGAKINANEVICYCTSCINGINLGGKKGRHLLDLMFGLEPK
;
A
#
# COMPACT_ATOMS: atom_id res chain seq x y z
N MET A 1 -14.89 -15.31 15.11
CA MET A 1 -13.82 -15.01 14.13
C MET A 1 -13.40 -13.57 14.42
N SER A 2 -12.17 -13.35 14.85
CA SER A 2 -11.69 -12.00 15.18
C SER A 2 -11.14 -11.35 13.91
N MET A 3 -11.49 -10.10 13.63
CA MET A 3 -10.82 -9.33 12.59
C MET A 3 -9.78 -8.43 13.23
N ILE A 4 -8.55 -8.48 12.73
CA ILE A 4 -7.43 -7.70 13.26
C ILE A 4 -6.91 -6.79 12.15
N TYR A 5 -6.98 -5.47 12.37
CA TYR A 5 -6.41 -4.48 11.48
C TYR A 5 -4.95 -4.21 11.80
N LEU A 6 -4.06 -4.32 10.81
CA LEU A 6 -2.66 -3.89 10.92
C LEU A 6 -2.47 -2.50 10.30
N PRO A 7 -2.33 -1.43 11.11
CA PRO A 7 -2.36 -0.04 10.64
C PRO A 7 -1.08 0.42 9.94
N SER A 8 -0.03 -0.40 9.95
CA SER A 8 1.33 -0.08 9.49
C SER A 8 2.00 1.06 10.25
N CYS A 9 3.23 0.82 10.70
CA CYS A 9 4.06 1.85 11.31
C CYS A 9 4.39 2.98 10.33
N LYS A 10 4.81 2.65 9.10
CA LYS A 10 5.19 3.65 8.09
C LYS A 10 4.00 4.49 7.64
N PHE A 11 2.84 3.88 7.42
CA PHE A 11 1.64 4.65 7.07
C PHE A 11 1.19 5.52 8.24
N THR A 12 1.20 5.01 9.47
CA THR A 12 0.81 5.81 10.65
C THR A 12 1.73 7.00 10.86
N SER A 13 3.05 6.86 10.63
CA SER A 13 3.98 7.99 10.67
C SER A 13 3.76 8.96 9.50
N TYR A 14 3.50 8.45 8.30
CA TYR A 14 3.22 9.27 7.13
C TYR A 14 1.92 10.05 7.27
N SER A 15 0.84 9.40 7.75
CA SER A 15 -0.47 10.00 7.97
C SER A 15 -1.11 9.63 9.31
N PRO A 16 -0.73 10.35 10.38
CA PRO A 16 -1.32 10.15 11.71
C PRO A 16 -2.83 10.35 11.73
N GLU A 17 -3.34 11.36 11.01
CA GLU A 17 -4.76 11.67 10.95
C GLU A 17 -5.56 10.60 10.20
N ALA A 18 -5.20 10.26 8.97
CA ALA A 18 -5.89 9.18 8.25
C ALA A 18 -5.76 7.83 8.97
N SER A 19 -4.60 7.55 9.60
CA SER A 19 -4.42 6.36 10.43
C SER A 19 -5.38 6.35 11.62
N LYS A 20 -5.56 7.48 12.32
CA LYS A 20 -6.55 7.61 13.40
C LYS A 20 -7.97 7.38 12.87
N ASN A 21 -8.34 8.05 11.79
CA ASN A 21 -9.70 8.01 11.24
C ASN A 21 -10.07 6.59 10.79
N ILE A 22 -9.17 5.88 10.09
CA ILE A 22 -9.48 4.50 9.67
C ILE A 22 -9.56 3.53 10.84
N LYS A 23 -8.72 3.69 11.88
CA LYS A 23 -8.78 2.84 13.07
C LYS A 23 -10.13 3.00 13.78
N ASN A 24 -10.58 4.24 13.97
CA ASN A 24 -11.88 4.51 14.56
C ASN A 24 -13.00 3.93 13.70
N TYR A 25 -12.96 4.19 12.39
CA TYR A 25 -13.97 3.70 11.46
C TYR A 25 -14.09 2.16 11.47
N LEU A 26 -12.97 1.44 11.45
CA LEU A 26 -12.97 -0.03 11.49
C LEU A 26 -13.40 -0.57 12.87
N SER A 27 -13.02 0.10 13.96
CA SER A 27 -13.46 -0.29 15.30
C SER A 27 -14.98 -0.11 15.46
N GLU A 28 -15.53 0.99 14.97
CA GLU A 28 -16.95 1.35 15.15
C GLU A 28 -17.87 0.56 14.22
N ASN A 29 -17.46 0.32 12.97
CA ASN A 29 -18.33 -0.27 11.94
C ASN A 29 -18.09 -1.76 11.69
N TYR A 30 -16.94 -2.29 12.11
CA TYR A 30 -16.56 -3.70 11.90
C TYR A 30 -16.21 -4.44 13.18
N ASP A 31 -16.31 -3.80 14.36
CA ASP A 31 -15.87 -4.35 15.66
C ASP A 31 -14.43 -4.92 15.57
N MET A 32 -13.58 -4.23 14.81
CA MET A 32 -12.26 -4.73 14.44
C MET A 32 -11.23 -4.42 15.53
N GLN A 33 -10.47 -5.43 15.94
CA GLN A 33 -9.34 -5.22 16.83
C GLN A 33 -8.22 -4.47 16.10
N ILE A 34 -7.69 -3.42 16.71
CA ILE A 34 -6.55 -2.69 16.17
C ILE A 34 -5.24 -3.35 16.64
N GLY A 35 -4.49 -3.91 15.70
CA GLY A 35 -3.19 -4.51 15.92
C GLY A 35 -2.04 -3.50 15.96
N GLY A 36 -0.86 -4.01 16.33
CA GLY A 36 0.38 -3.26 16.44
C GLY A 36 1.30 -3.43 15.22
N CYS A 37 2.59 -3.66 15.48
CA CYS A 37 3.59 -3.80 14.46
C CYS A 37 3.63 -5.25 13.96
N CYS A 38 3.49 -5.47 12.65
CA CYS A 38 3.56 -6.81 12.07
C CYS A 38 4.83 -7.59 12.44
N ARG A 39 5.99 -6.92 12.61
CA ARG A 39 7.28 -7.57 12.87
C ARG A 39 7.26 -8.44 14.13
N PRO A 40 6.93 -7.91 15.33
CA PRO A 40 6.78 -8.75 16.52
C PRO A 40 5.44 -9.47 16.61
N ASP A 41 4.37 -8.94 15.98
CA ASP A 41 3.01 -9.39 16.30
C ASP A 41 2.44 -10.44 15.33
N HIS A 42 3.00 -10.62 14.13
CA HIS A 42 2.46 -11.59 13.17
C HIS A 42 2.45 -13.02 13.72
N LYS A 43 3.43 -13.40 14.56
CA LYS A 43 3.49 -14.70 15.23
C LYS A 43 2.40 -14.93 16.28
N LYS A 44 1.72 -13.88 16.74
CA LYS A 44 0.63 -13.96 17.72
C LYS A 44 -0.71 -14.29 17.06
N LEU A 45 -0.79 -14.20 15.73
CA LEU A 45 -2.00 -14.47 14.96
C LEU A 45 -2.27 -15.97 14.90
N THR A 46 -3.54 -16.34 14.97
CA THR A 46 -4.06 -17.70 14.94
C THR A 46 -4.90 -17.94 13.70
N ASN A 47 -5.22 -19.20 13.40
CA ASN A 47 -6.07 -19.55 12.26
C ASN A 47 -7.51 -19.04 12.37
N ARG A 48 -7.94 -18.59 13.56
CA ARG A 48 -9.26 -17.98 13.79
C ARG A 48 -9.29 -16.49 13.47
N ASP A 49 -8.14 -15.89 13.20
CA ASP A 49 -7.99 -14.47 12.92
C ASP A 49 -8.08 -14.20 11.42
N THR A 50 -8.87 -13.20 11.06
CA THR A 50 -8.81 -12.57 9.73
C THR A 50 -7.99 -11.30 9.84
N VAL A 51 -6.85 -11.27 9.16
CA VAL A 51 -5.97 -10.09 9.13
C VAL A 51 -6.45 -9.15 8.03
N VAL A 52 -6.63 -7.88 8.37
CA VAL A 52 -6.85 -6.79 7.43
C VAL A 52 -5.62 -5.89 7.44
N TYR A 53 -4.97 -5.68 6.30
CA TYR A 53 -3.73 -4.90 6.23
C TYR A 53 -3.86 -3.69 5.30
N ILE A 54 -3.12 -2.63 5.61
CA ILE A 54 -2.90 -1.51 4.67
C ILE A 54 -1.51 -1.54 4.02
N CYS A 55 -0.53 -2.19 4.65
CA CYS A 55 0.85 -2.23 4.17
C CYS A 55 1.20 -3.59 3.58
N ASN A 56 1.67 -3.59 2.34
CA ASN A 56 2.01 -4.79 1.59
C ASN A 56 3.19 -5.59 2.19
N THR A 57 4.04 -4.95 3.01
CA THR A 57 5.05 -5.69 3.80
C THR A 57 4.42 -6.45 4.97
N CYS A 58 3.43 -5.84 5.65
CA CYS A 58 2.67 -6.55 6.68
C CYS A 58 1.91 -7.73 6.08
N ALA A 59 1.34 -7.55 4.89
CA ALA A 59 0.70 -8.62 4.13
C ALA A 59 1.65 -9.80 3.90
N ALA A 60 2.84 -9.55 3.35
CA ALA A 60 3.83 -10.60 3.08
C ALA A 60 4.18 -11.39 4.36
N PHE A 61 4.43 -10.72 5.48
CA PHE A 61 4.76 -11.40 6.74
C PHE A 61 3.59 -12.22 7.28
N CYS A 62 2.37 -11.69 7.23
CA CYS A 62 1.20 -12.43 7.68
C CYS A 62 0.89 -13.62 6.77
N THR A 63 1.05 -13.47 5.46
CA THR A 63 0.79 -14.55 4.50
C THR A 63 1.81 -15.67 4.59
N GLU A 64 3.09 -15.36 4.81
CA GLU A 64 4.15 -16.37 4.75
C GLU A 64 4.52 -16.97 6.11
N ASP A 65 4.40 -16.19 7.19
CA ASP A 65 5.04 -16.55 8.47
C ASP A 65 4.10 -16.43 9.69
N SER A 66 2.79 -16.23 9.48
CA SER A 66 1.77 -16.30 10.53
C SER A 66 0.87 -17.54 10.42
N SER A 67 0.06 -17.80 11.46
CA SER A 67 -0.93 -18.88 11.42
C SER A 67 -2.31 -18.43 10.90
N ALA A 68 -2.47 -17.17 10.47
CA ALA A 68 -3.76 -16.66 10.00
C ALA A 68 -4.15 -17.29 8.65
N GLU A 69 -5.34 -17.90 8.58
CA GLU A 69 -5.84 -18.49 7.33
C GLU A 69 -6.31 -17.44 6.31
N LYS A 70 -6.66 -16.25 6.78
CA LYS A 70 -7.20 -15.18 5.94
C LYS A 70 -6.45 -13.87 6.16
N VAL A 71 -5.82 -13.38 5.09
CA VAL A 71 -5.09 -12.12 5.05
C VAL A 71 -5.61 -11.31 3.86
N ILE A 72 -6.39 -10.27 4.11
CA ILE A 72 -7.04 -9.45 3.07
C ILE A 72 -6.60 -7.99 3.16
N SER A 73 -6.57 -7.30 2.01
CA SER A 73 -6.24 -5.87 2.03
C SER A 73 -7.40 -5.05 2.59
N LEU A 74 -7.07 -3.91 3.21
CA LEU A 74 -8.05 -2.90 3.62
C LEU A 74 -8.91 -2.46 2.43
N TRP A 75 -8.32 -2.38 1.25
CA TRP A 75 -9.01 -1.95 0.04
C TRP A 75 -10.10 -2.93 -0.39
N GLU A 76 -9.84 -4.23 -0.32
CA GLU A 76 -10.87 -5.25 -0.60
C GLU A 76 -12.03 -5.19 0.40
N LEU A 77 -11.75 -4.88 1.66
CA LEU A 77 -12.78 -4.68 2.68
C LEU A 77 -13.63 -3.44 2.37
N LEU A 78 -13.00 -2.29 2.17
CA LEU A 78 -13.67 -0.99 1.98
C LEU A 78 -14.38 -0.88 0.62
N ASP A 79 -13.90 -1.60 -0.39
CA ASP A 79 -14.61 -1.68 -1.68
C ASP A 79 -15.97 -2.38 -1.53
N ASN A 80 -16.16 -3.25 -0.54
CA ASN A 80 -17.48 -3.82 -0.24
C ASN A 80 -18.29 -2.99 0.77
N ASP A 81 -17.69 -1.92 1.31
CA ASP A 81 -18.34 -1.03 2.25
C ASP A 81 -19.28 -0.05 1.52
N LYS A 82 -20.56 -0.09 1.91
CA LYS A 82 -21.61 0.80 1.42
C LYS A 82 -21.91 1.98 2.35
N GLN A 83 -21.36 1.96 3.56
CA GLN A 83 -21.56 2.98 4.58
C GLN A 83 -20.49 4.07 4.51
N PHE A 84 -19.30 3.75 3.99
CA PHE A 84 -18.23 4.73 3.85
C PHE A 84 -18.64 5.87 2.90
N SER A 85 -18.62 7.10 3.39
CA SER A 85 -18.89 8.29 2.60
C SER A 85 -17.61 8.78 1.92
N TYR A 86 -17.57 8.68 0.59
CA TYR A 86 -16.42 9.11 -0.22
C TYR A 86 -16.56 10.60 -0.60
N PRO A 87 -15.47 11.39 -0.53
CA PRO A 87 -15.46 12.73 -1.11
C PRO A 87 -15.50 12.67 -2.64
N ASP A 88 -16.00 13.74 -3.25
CA ASP A 88 -16.07 13.91 -4.71
C ASP A 88 -14.92 14.81 -5.19
N TYR A 89 -14.10 14.30 -6.11
CA TYR A 89 -12.99 15.05 -6.72
C TYR A 89 -13.31 15.57 -8.13
N GLY A 90 -14.56 15.49 -8.59
CA GLY A 90 -15.04 16.20 -9.78
C GLY A 90 -14.29 15.86 -11.06
N HIS A 91 -14.05 14.57 -11.32
CA HIS A 91 -13.31 14.04 -12.48
C HIS A 91 -11.86 14.56 -12.58
N LYS A 92 -11.26 14.92 -11.44
CA LYS A 92 -9.84 15.27 -11.42
C LYS A 92 -9.00 14.10 -11.92
N LYS A 93 -8.11 14.38 -12.88
CA LYS A 93 -7.18 13.38 -13.42
C LYS A 93 -6.02 13.13 -12.45
N MET A 94 -5.77 11.86 -12.14
CA MET A 94 -4.61 11.41 -11.36
C MET A 94 -4.10 10.08 -11.91
N ALA A 95 -2.79 9.86 -11.89
CA ALA A 95 -2.24 8.55 -12.21
C ALA A 95 -2.36 7.60 -11.02
N ILE A 96 -2.36 6.29 -11.27
CA ILE A 96 -2.25 5.27 -10.23
C ILE A 96 -0.89 4.56 -10.30
N GLN A 97 -0.21 4.46 -9.16
CA GLN A 97 1.00 3.66 -9.01
C GLN A 97 0.68 2.39 -8.22
N ASP A 98 0.68 1.25 -8.91
CA ASP A 98 0.68 -0.03 -8.23
C ASP A 98 2.05 -0.29 -7.57
N CYS A 99 2.05 -1.02 -6.46
CA CYS A 99 3.27 -1.39 -5.75
C CYS A 99 3.75 -2.76 -6.22
N TRP A 100 5.05 -2.92 -6.48
CA TRP A 100 5.66 -4.22 -6.78
C TRP A 100 5.26 -5.31 -5.78
N ARG A 101 5.14 -4.98 -4.49
CA ARG A 101 4.75 -5.94 -3.43
C ARG A 101 3.33 -6.50 -3.56
N VAL A 102 2.57 -6.10 -4.58
CA VAL A 102 1.21 -6.61 -4.87
C VAL A 102 1.05 -7.11 -6.30
N TYR A 103 2.16 -7.42 -7.00
CA TYR A 103 2.12 -7.95 -8.38
C TYR A 103 1.17 -9.16 -8.53
N ASP A 104 1.03 -9.96 -7.49
CA ASP A 104 0.19 -11.17 -7.43
C ASP A 104 -1.17 -10.96 -6.74
N ASN A 105 -1.53 -9.73 -6.34
CA ASN A 105 -2.79 -9.42 -5.68
C ASN A 105 -3.72 -8.57 -6.54
N THR A 106 -4.24 -9.18 -7.60
CA THR A 106 -5.23 -8.57 -8.50
C THR A 106 -6.49 -8.11 -7.77
N SER A 107 -6.92 -8.81 -6.70
CA SER A 107 -8.11 -8.44 -5.92
C SER A 107 -7.94 -7.07 -5.26
N GLN A 108 -6.79 -6.84 -4.61
CA GLN A 108 -6.43 -5.53 -4.05
C GLN A 108 -6.35 -4.46 -5.13
N GLN A 109 -5.64 -4.72 -6.24
CA GLN A 109 -5.45 -3.76 -7.33
C GLN A 109 -6.77 -3.31 -7.98
N LYS A 110 -7.72 -4.25 -8.14
CA LYS A 110 -9.07 -3.95 -8.64
C LYS A 110 -9.90 -3.18 -7.61
N ALA A 111 -9.82 -3.54 -6.33
CA ALA A 111 -10.52 -2.84 -5.25
C ALA A 111 -10.08 -1.38 -5.13
N VAL A 112 -8.75 -1.13 -5.18
CA VAL A 112 -8.17 0.21 -5.22
C VAL A 112 -8.78 1.06 -6.33
N ARG A 113 -8.84 0.55 -7.56
CA ARG A 113 -9.39 1.29 -8.70
C ARG A 113 -10.89 1.55 -8.58
N ARG A 114 -11.66 0.60 -8.03
CA ARG A 114 -13.09 0.81 -7.76
C ARG A 114 -13.32 1.90 -6.72
N ILE A 115 -12.53 1.90 -5.63
CA ILE A 115 -12.55 2.97 -4.63
C ILE A 115 -12.23 4.33 -5.26
N ILE A 116 -11.18 4.42 -6.07
CA ILE A 116 -10.78 5.67 -6.74
C ILE A 116 -11.92 6.19 -7.64
N ARG A 117 -12.59 5.31 -8.39
CA ARG A 117 -13.75 5.70 -9.22
C ARG A 117 -14.96 6.17 -8.41
N ARG A 118 -15.18 5.66 -7.19
CA ARG A 118 -16.25 6.15 -6.29
C ARG A 118 -16.03 7.59 -5.83
N MET A 119 -14.79 8.04 -5.84
CA MET A 119 -14.40 9.42 -5.55
C MET A 119 -14.46 10.33 -6.79
N ASN A 120 -15.01 9.85 -7.92
CA ASN A 120 -15.04 10.53 -9.22
C ASN A 120 -13.66 11.04 -9.65
N ILE A 121 -12.64 10.19 -9.58
CA ILE A 121 -11.30 10.48 -10.10
C ILE A 121 -11.11 9.77 -11.43
N ASP A 122 -10.62 10.51 -12.43
CA ASP A 122 -10.25 9.96 -13.73
C ASP A 122 -8.83 9.38 -13.66
N ILE A 123 -8.71 8.06 -13.79
CA ILE A 123 -7.46 7.34 -13.60
C ILE A 123 -6.62 7.35 -14.88
N GLU A 124 -5.40 7.86 -14.80
CA GLU A 124 -4.33 7.54 -15.74
C GLU A 124 -3.63 6.24 -15.29
N GLU A 125 -3.71 5.20 -16.11
CA GLU A 125 -3.01 3.94 -15.89
C GLU A 125 -1.59 4.02 -16.47
N LEU A 126 -0.62 3.45 -15.76
CA LEU A 126 0.75 3.25 -16.27
C LEU A 126 0.82 1.95 -17.10
N ASP A 127 1.85 1.83 -17.94
CA ASP A 127 2.08 0.62 -18.73
C ASP A 127 2.44 -0.58 -17.82
N GLU A 128 3.23 -0.35 -16.78
CA GLU A 128 3.59 -1.34 -15.75
C GLU A 128 2.55 -1.41 -14.62
N ASN A 129 1.27 -1.57 -14.98
CA ASN A 129 0.16 -1.73 -14.02
C ASN A 129 -0.14 -3.20 -13.69
N TYR A 130 -1.00 -3.41 -12.69
CA TYR A 130 -1.47 -4.71 -12.26
C TYR A 130 -0.33 -5.71 -12.00
N ASP A 131 -0.34 -6.87 -12.65
CA ASP A 131 0.66 -7.93 -12.49
C ASP A 131 2.04 -7.56 -13.06
N LYS A 132 2.12 -6.48 -13.85
CA LYS A 132 3.38 -5.95 -14.41
C LYS A 132 4.06 -4.93 -13.51
N THR A 133 3.47 -4.60 -12.36
CA THR A 133 4.02 -3.59 -11.45
C THR A 133 5.40 -3.98 -10.94
N ASN A 134 6.37 -3.11 -11.17
CA ASN A 134 7.78 -3.29 -10.76
C ASN A 134 8.31 -2.12 -9.91
N PHE A 135 7.43 -1.22 -9.45
CA PHE A 135 7.83 -0.04 -8.68
C PHE A 135 7.57 -0.19 -7.17
N CYS A 136 8.56 0.16 -6.34
CA CYS A 136 8.36 0.32 -4.90
C CYS A 136 9.26 1.43 -4.33
N GLY A 137 9.40 2.51 -5.10
CA GLY A 137 10.32 3.62 -4.82
C GLY A 137 11.76 3.15 -4.64
N VAL A 138 12.55 3.91 -3.87
CA VAL A 138 13.97 3.58 -3.62
C VAL A 138 14.19 2.29 -2.85
N SER A 139 13.14 1.70 -2.25
CA SER A 139 13.30 0.47 -1.46
C SER A 139 13.75 -0.74 -2.28
N LEU A 140 13.61 -0.71 -3.61
CA LEU A 140 14.14 -1.74 -4.51
C LEU A 140 15.63 -1.54 -4.84
N TYR A 141 16.19 -0.40 -4.45
CA TYR A 141 17.57 0.01 -4.71
C TYR A 141 18.37 0.19 -3.41
N GLU A 142 17.87 -0.40 -2.32
CA GLU A 142 18.46 -0.43 -0.98
C GLU A 142 18.67 -1.89 -0.57
N PRO A 143 19.65 -2.19 0.31
CA PRO A 143 19.80 -3.53 0.85
C PRO A 143 18.49 -4.02 1.49
N LEU A 144 18.08 -5.25 1.16
CA LEU A 144 16.92 -5.86 1.77
C LEU A 144 17.10 -5.93 3.30
N PRO A 145 16.17 -5.39 4.11
CA PRO A 145 16.23 -5.56 5.55
C PRO A 145 16.17 -7.06 5.90
N LYS A 146 17.13 -7.55 6.70
CA LYS A 146 17.25 -8.99 7.02
C LYS A 146 15.92 -9.66 7.39
N GLN A 147 15.18 -9.03 8.30
CA GLN A 147 13.89 -9.54 8.77
C GLN A 147 12.84 -9.68 7.67
N ASN A 148 12.92 -8.91 6.58
CA ASN A 148 12.02 -9.10 5.45
C ASN A 148 12.27 -10.46 4.78
N GLY A 149 13.54 -10.80 4.53
CA GLY A 149 13.91 -12.12 4.00
C GLY A 149 13.63 -13.25 5.00
N ASP A 150 13.80 -12.99 6.31
CA ASP A 150 13.52 -13.99 7.34
C ASP A 150 12.00 -14.31 7.44
N PHE A 151 11.13 -13.31 7.37
CA PHE A 151 9.68 -13.47 7.60
C PHE A 151 8.84 -13.63 6.33
N ALA A 152 9.40 -13.36 5.16
CA ALA A 152 8.70 -13.56 3.90
C ALA A 152 9.69 -13.86 2.77
N PRO A 153 10.40 -15.00 2.85
CA PRO A 153 11.41 -15.38 1.87
C PRO A 153 10.83 -15.57 0.46
N LYS A 154 9.58 -16.03 0.30
CA LYS A 154 8.98 -16.16 -1.02
C LYS A 154 8.82 -14.79 -1.67
N ARG A 155 8.28 -13.80 -0.95
CA ARG A 155 8.14 -12.44 -1.47
C ARG A 155 9.49 -11.76 -1.72
N PHE A 156 10.40 -11.81 -0.76
CA PHE A 156 11.57 -10.93 -0.75
C PHE A 156 12.88 -11.58 -1.18
N ILE A 157 12.90 -12.90 -1.39
CA ILE A 157 14.07 -13.64 -1.88
C ILE A 157 13.69 -14.38 -3.18
N GLU A 158 12.73 -15.32 -3.12
CA GLU A 158 12.42 -16.19 -4.28
C GLU A 158 11.82 -15.40 -5.46
N ASN A 159 10.87 -14.49 -5.18
CA ASN A 159 10.17 -13.70 -6.20
C ASN A 159 10.72 -12.27 -6.33
N ALA A 160 11.83 -11.95 -5.66
CA ALA A 160 12.44 -10.63 -5.73
C ALA A 160 13.35 -10.47 -6.95
N GLU A 161 13.75 -11.55 -7.63
CA GLU A 161 14.66 -11.50 -8.78
C GLU A 161 15.88 -10.60 -8.48
N ASP A 162 16.18 -9.62 -9.35
CA ASP A 162 17.29 -8.66 -9.21
C ASP A 162 16.91 -7.37 -8.43
N LEU A 163 15.89 -7.45 -7.56
CA LEU A 163 15.49 -6.33 -6.70
C LEU A 163 16.32 -6.28 -5.41
N PHE A 164 16.28 -5.13 -4.73
CA PHE A 164 17.03 -4.84 -3.51
C PHE A 164 18.56 -4.76 -3.71
N LEU A 165 18.99 -4.47 -4.94
CA LEU A 165 20.38 -4.21 -5.27
C LEU A 165 20.74 -2.77 -4.87
N PRO A 166 21.72 -2.56 -3.98
CA PRO A 166 22.06 -1.21 -3.52
C PRO A 166 22.58 -0.33 -4.64
N HIS A 167 21.99 0.85 -4.78
CA HIS A 167 22.49 1.91 -5.65
C HIS A 167 22.98 3.10 -4.82
N THR A 168 23.79 3.96 -5.43
CA THR A 168 24.12 5.27 -4.85
C THR A 168 22.88 6.15 -4.73
N LYS A 169 22.92 7.17 -3.87
CA LYS A 169 21.78 8.10 -3.72
C LYS A 169 21.49 8.85 -5.02
N GLU A 170 22.54 9.19 -5.75
CA GLU A 170 22.47 9.87 -7.03
C GLU A 170 21.75 9.01 -8.08
N GLU A 171 22.11 7.73 -8.17
CA GLU A 171 21.43 6.76 -9.05
C GLU A 171 19.97 6.55 -8.63
N GLN A 172 19.68 6.41 -7.33
CA GLN A 172 18.31 6.29 -6.84
C GLN A 172 17.46 7.50 -7.25
N VAL A 173 17.98 8.72 -7.12
CA VAL A 173 17.28 9.94 -7.54
C VAL A 173 17.08 9.95 -9.06
N ALA A 174 18.10 9.56 -9.84
CA ALA A 174 18.00 9.50 -11.29
C ALA A 174 16.90 8.52 -11.74
N LEU A 175 16.86 7.31 -11.16
CA LEU A 175 15.86 6.29 -11.43
C LEU A 175 14.45 6.76 -11.06
N MET A 176 14.27 7.44 -9.91
CA MET A 176 12.96 7.99 -9.54
C MET A 176 12.51 9.10 -10.49
N LYS A 177 13.44 9.97 -10.95
CA LYS A 177 13.12 11.02 -11.94
C LYS A 177 12.78 10.44 -13.31
N GLU A 178 13.49 9.40 -13.75
CA GLU A 178 13.17 8.68 -14.97
C GLU A 178 11.77 8.07 -14.90
N HIS A 179 11.45 7.40 -13.78
CA HIS A 179 10.12 6.86 -13.53
C HIS A 179 9.05 7.95 -13.53
N GLY A 180 9.27 9.05 -12.81
CA GLY A 180 8.36 10.19 -12.76
C GLY A 180 8.12 10.81 -14.13
N ALA A 181 9.12 10.85 -15.02
CA ALA A 181 8.99 11.39 -16.37
C ALA A 181 8.07 10.57 -17.29
N LYS A 182 7.83 9.28 -16.98
CA LYS A 182 6.90 8.41 -17.72
C LYS A 182 5.42 8.69 -17.39
N ILE A 183 5.16 9.39 -16.30
CA ILE A 183 3.80 9.67 -15.81
C ILE A 183 3.36 11.03 -16.35
N ASN A 184 2.20 11.14 -16.99
CA ASN A 184 1.72 12.43 -17.52
C ASN A 184 1.09 13.27 -16.40
N ALA A 185 0.21 12.65 -15.59
CA ALA A 185 -0.41 13.31 -14.45
C ALA A 185 0.62 13.90 -13.48
N ASN A 186 0.27 15.04 -12.87
CA ASN A 186 1.07 15.65 -11.82
C ASN A 186 0.86 14.97 -10.46
N GLU A 187 -0.38 14.55 -10.18
CA GLU A 187 -0.75 13.82 -8.96
C GLU A 187 -0.82 12.32 -9.24
N VAL A 188 -0.22 11.53 -8.35
CA VAL A 188 -0.13 10.08 -8.47
C VAL A 188 -0.66 9.45 -7.17
N ILE A 189 -1.68 8.63 -7.31
CA ILE A 189 -2.29 7.88 -6.21
C ILE A 189 -1.44 6.65 -5.94
N CYS A 190 -0.94 6.54 -4.72
CA CYS A 190 -0.29 5.33 -4.22
C CYS A 190 -1.06 4.79 -3.01
N TYR A 191 -0.95 3.49 -2.78
CA TYR A 191 -1.47 2.83 -1.57
C TYR A 191 -0.33 2.13 -0.80
N CYS A 192 0.88 2.67 -0.96
CA CYS A 192 2.11 2.22 -0.30
C CYS A 192 3.01 3.44 -0.01
N THR A 193 3.47 3.60 1.23
CA THR A 193 4.33 4.72 1.63
C THR A 193 5.68 4.74 0.90
N SER A 194 6.30 3.58 0.62
CA SER A 194 7.54 3.56 -0.16
C SER A 194 7.34 4.05 -1.59
N CYS A 195 6.17 3.77 -2.19
CA CYS A 195 5.83 4.27 -3.52
C CYS A 195 5.61 5.79 -3.49
N ILE A 196 4.91 6.32 -2.48
CA ILE A 196 4.77 7.78 -2.28
C ILE A 196 6.14 8.46 -2.27
N ASN A 197 7.08 7.94 -1.47
CA ASN A 197 8.41 8.54 -1.36
C ASN A 197 9.15 8.53 -2.71
N GLY A 198 9.07 7.43 -3.46
CA GLY A 198 9.68 7.34 -4.79
C GLY A 198 9.05 8.30 -5.80
N ILE A 199 7.72 8.37 -5.85
CA ILE A 199 6.98 9.30 -6.71
C ILE A 199 7.34 10.75 -6.41
N ASN A 200 7.41 11.12 -5.13
CA ASN A 200 7.82 12.46 -4.71
C ASN A 200 9.27 12.77 -5.11
N LEU A 201 10.18 11.80 -4.93
CA LEU A 201 11.58 11.95 -5.36
C LEU A 201 11.71 12.09 -6.88
N GLY A 202 10.78 11.48 -7.62
CA GLY A 202 10.66 11.57 -9.08
C GLY A 202 10.08 12.88 -9.60
N GLY A 203 9.76 13.85 -8.72
CA GLY A 203 9.24 15.16 -9.12
C GLY A 203 7.73 15.19 -9.38
N LYS A 204 7.00 14.16 -8.93
CA LYS A 204 5.53 14.10 -8.97
C LYS A 204 4.94 14.32 -7.58
N LYS A 205 3.62 14.50 -7.50
CA LYS A 205 2.91 14.69 -6.23
C LYS A 205 2.19 13.41 -5.82
N GLY A 206 2.82 12.63 -4.95
CA GLY A 206 2.26 11.41 -4.38
C GLY A 206 1.11 11.70 -3.41
N ARG A 207 -0.03 11.03 -3.63
CA ARG A 207 -1.22 11.07 -2.75
C ARG A 207 -1.50 9.67 -2.23
N HIS A 208 -1.54 9.50 -0.91
CA HIS A 208 -1.95 8.21 -0.36
C HIS A 208 -3.46 8.02 -0.52
N LEU A 209 -3.90 6.84 -0.98
CA LEU A 209 -5.32 6.58 -1.24
C LEU A 209 -6.21 6.84 -0.01
N LEU A 210 -5.73 6.48 1.18
CA LEU A 210 -6.52 6.71 2.41
C LEU A 210 -6.66 8.21 2.76
N ASP A 211 -5.65 9.03 2.44
CA ASP A 211 -5.76 10.47 2.64
C ASP A 211 -6.84 11.04 1.70
N LEU A 212 -6.90 10.56 0.44
CA LEU A 212 -7.97 10.93 -0.50
C LEU A 212 -9.35 10.50 0.00
N MET A 213 -9.47 9.27 0.52
CA MET A 213 -10.76 8.78 1.05
C MET A 213 -11.29 9.61 2.21
N PHE A 214 -10.41 10.21 3.02
CA PHE A 214 -10.82 11.12 4.10
C PHE A 214 -10.80 12.60 3.70
N GLY A 215 -10.59 12.92 2.42
CA GLY A 215 -10.56 14.31 1.94
C GLY A 215 -9.40 15.13 2.51
N LEU A 216 -8.30 14.48 2.91
CA LEU A 216 -7.16 15.16 3.50
C LEU A 216 -6.27 15.81 2.44
N GLU A 217 -5.73 16.98 2.81
CA GLU A 217 -4.82 17.72 1.95
C GLU A 217 -3.49 16.97 1.73
N PRO A 218 -2.87 17.13 0.55
CA PRO A 218 -1.53 16.62 0.28
C PRO A 218 -0.51 17.16 1.28
N LYS A 219 0.54 16.36 1.54
CA LYS A 219 1.64 16.70 2.44
C LYS A 219 2.87 17.17 1.71
#